data_AF-A0AAW3TS17-F1
#
_entry.id   AF-A0AAW3TS17-F1
#
_cell.length_a   1.000
_cell.length_b   1.000
_cell.length_c   1.000
_cell.angle_alpha   90.00
_cell.angle_beta   90.00
_cell.angle_gamma   90.00
#
_symmetry.space_group_name_H-M   'P 1'
#
loop_
_entity.id
_entity.type
_entity.pdbx_description
1 polymer ?
#
loop_
_entity_poly.entity_id
_entity_poly.type
_entity_poly.pdbx_seq_one_letter_code
_entity_poly.pdbx_strand_id
1 'polypeptide(L)'
;MNGHRALAGVTLALALSACGGRIVPVDGGYAPPPTTKRPLQPSVTPPRRGGSGGQANVIASGRSFDGRIQPSTPLLATPVTVDPTATTAATAGVTPGPAIDTLPITEAQAEAARQAFLTSCPGLMRRTDASGLTRGTDWQPACAAAATVPRGGARQFFAAYFEAVQVGDGRAFATGYYEPEIAASRERRAGYEVPIYARPDDLIDVDLGQFSDALKGKKVRGRVQGSALVPYYDRAAIDRGALQGKAPVLAWGADEAAVFFLQIQGSGRLRLPNGEVMRVGYDTQNGRDYTGIGALMKARGLLQPGQTSMQGIVAWLRAHPEQGRAIMEENKSFVFFRELDTPPVGAMGYVVNGGVSAAADVKYVPLGAPVFLSMDRQDASGLWVAQDTGGAIKGSNRFDTYWGAGPVAEATAGGMAARGTAFLLLPRGTLARFQSTSFGTTVGAPTQP
;
A
#
# COMPACT_ATOMS: atom_id res chain seq x y z
N MET A 1 -43.24 1.49 -50.89
CA MET A 1 -43.77 1.68 -52.26
C MET A 1 -43.19 2.98 -52.83
N ASN A 2 -42.42 2.81 -53.90
CA ASN A 2 -41.98 3.72 -54.98
C ASN A 2 -41.97 5.25 -54.82
N GLY A 3 -40.84 5.84 -55.23
CA GLY A 3 -40.69 7.23 -55.66
C GLY A 3 -39.26 7.58 -56.12
N HIS A 4 -39.00 7.44 -57.43
CA HIS A 4 -37.74 7.62 -58.19
C HIS A 4 -37.13 9.05 -58.15
N ARG A 5 -35.80 9.22 -57.97
CA ARG A 5 -34.67 9.40 -58.95
C ARG A 5 -34.73 10.62 -59.91
N ALA A 6 -33.71 11.49 -59.84
CA ALA A 6 -32.78 11.96 -60.91
C ALA A 6 -31.94 13.19 -60.42
N LEU A 7 -30.60 13.09 -60.28
CA LEU A 7 -29.50 13.61 -61.17
C LEU A 7 -29.49 15.15 -61.37
N ALA A 8 -28.39 15.93 -61.37
CA ALA A 8 -26.93 15.76 -61.54
C ALA A 8 -26.21 16.97 -60.88
N GLY A 9 -24.94 16.94 -60.46
CA GLY A 9 -23.72 17.09 -61.29
C GLY A 9 -22.81 18.22 -60.73
N VAL A 10 -21.73 17.90 -60.01
CA VAL A 10 -20.29 18.12 -60.36
C VAL A 10 -19.83 19.58 -60.52
N THR A 11 -18.90 20.05 -59.67
CA THR A 11 -17.53 20.46 -60.08
C THR A 11 -16.62 20.79 -58.89
N LEU A 12 -15.36 20.40 -59.06
CA LEU A 12 -14.18 20.51 -58.21
C LEU A 12 -13.21 21.51 -58.89
N ALA A 13 -12.51 22.38 -58.15
CA ALA A 13 -11.23 22.95 -58.62
C ALA A 13 -10.36 23.53 -57.49
N LEU A 14 -9.06 23.21 -57.60
CA LEU A 14 -7.89 23.62 -56.81
C LEU A 14 -7.36 25.03 -57.17
N ALA A 15 -6.56 25.63 -56.26
CA ALA A 15 -5.21 26.25 -56.45
C ALA A 15 -4.96 27.36 -55.39
N LEU A 16 -3.94 27.34 -54.52
CA LEU A 16 -2.48 27.57 -54.65
C LEU A 16 -2.00 29.06 -54.69
N SER A 17 -1.17 29.39 -53.67
CA SER A 17 -0.03 30.34 -53.64
C SER A 17 -0.23 31.88 -53.63
N ALA A 18 0.39 32.58 -52.67
CA ALA A 18 1.59 33.43 -52.89
C ALA A 18 1.89 34.41 -51.71
N CYS A 19 3.19 34.60 -51.47
CA CYS A 19 3.81 35.54 -50.53
C CYS A 19 3.84 36.99 -51.04
N GLY A 20 4.05 37.96 -50.13
CA GLY A 20 4.49 39.31 -50.48
C GLY A 20 4.69 40.23 -49.27
N GLY A 21 5.94 40.49 -48.90
CA GLY A 21 6.32 41.41 -47.82
C GLY A 21 6.39 42.88 -48.24
N ARG A 22 6.62 43.76 -47.26
CA ARG A 22 7.13 45.13 -47.45
C ARG A 22 8.04 45.54 -46.28
N ILE A 23 9.15 46.18 -46.65
CA ILE A 23 10.30 46.69 -45.87
C ILE A 23 10.23 48.24 -45.93
N VAL A 24 10.68 49.04 -44.94
CA VAL A 24 11.93 49.91 -44.85
C VAL A 24 11.53 51.22 -44.07
N PRO A 25 12.40 52.10 -43.45
CA PRO A 25 13.83 52.11 -43.03
C PRO A 25 14.07 52.37 -41.49
N VAL A 26 15.20 52.11 -40.80
CA VAL A 26 16.68 52.47 -40.78
C VAL A 26 17.06 53.91 -40.36
N ASP A 27 17.75 54.09 -39.21
CA ASP A 27 19.15 54.58 -39.08
C ASP A 27 19.59 54.98 -37.63
N GLY A 28 20.89 54.77 -37.33
CA GLY A 28 21.61 55.46 -36.24
C GLY A 28 22.59 54.61 -35.42
N GLY A 29 23.88 54.57 -35.81
CA GLY A 29 24.92 53.73 -35.20
C GLY A 29 25.79 54.37 -34.09
N TYR A 30 26.68 53.57 -33.49
CA TYR A 30 27.93 54.01 -32.88
C TYR A 30 28.95 52.85 -32.77
N ALA A 31 30.24 53.15 -33.05
CA ALA A 31 31.39 52.24 -33.04
C ALA A 31 32.33 52.50 -31.83
N PRO A 32 33.31 51.62 -31.51
CA PRO A 32 33.88 51.45 -30.16
C PRO A 32 35.26 52.11 -29.94
N PRO A 33 35.76 52.21 -28.67
CA PRO A 33 37.13 52.61 -28.37
C PRO A 33 38.09 51.42 -28.11
N PRO A 34 39.42 51.66 -28.04
CA PRO A 34 40.46 50.69 -28.41
C PRO A 34 41.01 49.83 -27.27
N THR A 35 41.69 48.76 -27.69
CA THR A 35 42.37 47.74 -26.89
C THR A 35 43.72 48.20 -26.33
N THR A 36 44.01 47.83 -25.08
CA THR A 36 45.37 47.73 -24.54
C THR A 36 45.59 46.31 -23.97
N LYS A 37 46.73 45.71 -24.33
CA LYS A 37 47.15 44.35 -23.94
C LYS A 37 48.14 44.39 -22.76
N ARG A 38 47.93 43.57 -21.72
CA ARG A 38 48.90 42.73 -20.95
C ARG A 38 48.34 42.32 -19.59
N PRO A 39 48.89 41.30 -18.88
CA PRO A 39 49.35 39.97 -19.27
C PRO A 39 48.57 38.86 -18.50
N LEU A 40 48.81 37.59 -18.85
CA LEU A 40 48.18 36.39 -18.29
C LEU A 40 48.13 36.34 -16.75
N GLN A 41 46.94 36.05 -16.21
CA GLN A 41 46.73 35.44 -14.89
C GLN A 41 46.18 34.02 -15.08
N PRO A 42 46.53 33.06 -14.20
CA PRO A 42 46.17 31.66 -14.36
C PRO A 42 44.64 31.49 -14.36
N SER A 43 44.16 30.69 -15.32
CA SER A 43 42.78 30.27 -15.46
C SER A 43 42.27 29.63 -14.18
N VAL A 44 41.54 30.39 -13.36
CA VAL A 44 40.64 29.83 -12.35
C VAL A 44 39.43 29.33 -13.11
N THR A 45 39.35 28.01 -13.29
CA THR A 45 38.15 27.33 -13.75
C THR A 45 36.98 27.75 -12.86
N PRO A 46 35.87 28.31 -13.39
CA PRO A 46 34.68 28.54 -12.59
C PRO A 46 34.22 27.17 -12.07
N PRO A 47 33.81 27.04 -10.79
CA PRO A 47 33.21 25.80 -10.34
C PRO A 47 32.00 25.53 -11.24
N ARG A 48 32.03 24.40 -11.95
CA ARG A 48 30.87 23.87 -12.64
C ARG A 48 29.70 23.99 -11.68
N ARG A 49 28.66 24.74 -12.07
CA ARG A 49 27.33 24.60 -11.46
C ARG A 49 26.98 23.12 -11.58
N GLY A 50 27.17 22.39 -10.48
CA GLY A 50 26.65 21.06 -10.33
C GLY A 50 25.14 21.21 -10.49
N GLY A 51 24.62 20.68 -11.59
CA GLY A 51 23.19 20.44 -11.69
C GLY A 51 22.80 19.66 -10.44
N SER A 52 21.87 20.22 -9.68
CA SER A 52 21.14 19.47 -8.66
C SER A 52 20.35 18.39 -9.39
N GLY A 53 21.03 17.28 -9.71
CA GLY A 53 20.38 16.03 -10.02
C GLY A 53 19.46 15.73 -8.86
N GLY A 54 18.17 15.58 -9.17
CA GLY A 54 17.16 15.24 -8.19
C GLY A 54 17.67 14.09 -7.33
N GLN A 55 17.64 14.28 -6.00
CA GLN A 55 17.85 13.19 -5.08
C GLN A 55 16.86 12.10 -5.46
N ALA A 56 17.36 11.05 -6.11
CA ALA A 56 16.67 9.78 -6.14
C ALA A 56 16.44 9.42 -4.67
N ASN A 57 15.19 9.35 -4.25
CA ASN A 57 14.78 8.89 -2.93
C ASN A 57 15.37 7.48 -2.75
N VAL A 58 16.54 7.38 -2.12
CA VAL A 58 17.13 6.10 -1.72
C VAL A 58 16.31 5.63 -0.51
N ILE A 59 15.24 4.90 -0.82
CA ILE A 59 14.44 4.17 0.17
C ILE A 59 15.37 3.13 0.81
N ALA A 60 15.43 3.14 2.15
CA ALA A 60 16.48 2.55 2.98
C ALA A 60 16.66 1.01 2.90
N SER A 61 15.91 0.29 2.06
CA SER A 61 15.94 -1.18 1.98
C SER A 61 16.93 -1.78 0.99
N GLY A 62 17.63 -0.95 0.21
CA GLY A 62 18.55 -1.42 -0.84
C GLY A 62 17.85 -2.09 -2.04
N ARG A 63 16.52 -2.08 -2.08
CA ARG A 63 15.74 -2.49 -3.27
C ARG A 63 15.87 -1.42 -4.36
N SER A 64 15.95 -1.83 -5.62
CA SER A 64 15.85 -0.89 -6.75
C SER A 64 14.38 -0.55 -6.98
N PHE A 65 14.07 0.74 -7.02
CA PHE A 65 12.72 1.28 -7.25
C PHE A 65 12.72 2.14 -8.52
N ASP A 66 13.33 1.69 -9.61
CA ASP A 66 13.32 2.47 -10.86
C ASP A 66 11.96 2.41 -11.58
N GLY A 67 10.94 1.78 -10.96
CA GLY A 67 9.60 1.57 -11.50
C GLY A 67 9.54 0.49 -12.59
N ARG A 68 10.67 -0.14 -12.94
CA ARG A 68 10.71 -1.18 -13.98
C ARG A 68 10.47 -2.55 -13.37
N ILE A 69 9.57 -3.31 -14.00
CA ILE A 69 9.31 -4.69 -13.62
C ILE A 69 10.50 -5.53 -14.09
N GLN A 70 11.26 -6.05 -13.14
CA GLN A 70 12.31 -7.04 -13.39
C GLN A 70 11.80 -8.42 -13.02
N PRO A 71 11.76 -9.39 -13.95
CA PRO A 71 11.31 -10.73 -13.66
C PRO A 71 12.33 -11.47 -12.76
N SER A 72 11.84 -12.38 -11.93
CA SER A 72 12.64 -13.30 -11.13
C SER A 72 11.99 -14.68 -11.08
N THR A 73 12.73 -15.71 -10.68
CA THR A 73 12.19 -17.06 -10.50
C THR A 73 11.96 -17.33 -9.01
N PRO A 74 10.70 -17.54 -8.57
CA PRO A 74 10.41 -17.90 -7.19
C PRO A 74 11.05 -19.22 -6.78
N LEU A 75 11.42 -19.32 -5.49
CA LEU A 75 11.62 -20.60 -4.83
C LEU A 75 10.33 -21.41 -4.86
N LEU A 76 10.45 -22.74 -4.96
CA LEU A 76 9.29 -23.62 -4.95
C LEU A 76 8.77 -23.79 -3.52
N ALA A 77 7.45 -23.78 -3.36
CA ALA A 77 6.80 -24.19 -2.13
C ALA A 77 6.96 -25.70 -1.92
N THR A 78 7.09 -26.11 -0.66
CA THR A 78 7.00 -27.51 -0.27
C THR A 78 5.56 -27.99 -0.48
N PRO A 79 5.33 -29.11 -1.20
CA PRO A 79 3.99 -29.65 -1.37
C PRO A 79 3.37 -30.03 -0.02
N VAL A 80 2.14 -29.58 0.21
CA VAL A 80 1.34 -29.95 1.39
C VAL A 80 -0.13 -30.16 0.98
N THR A 81 -0.86 -30.95 1.76
CA THR A 81 -2.31 -31.03 1.64
C THR A 81 -2.93 -29.84 2.34
N VAL A 82 -3.69 -29.02 1.59
CA VAL A 82 -4.35 -27.83 2.13
C VAL A 82 -5.66 -28.24 2.81
N ASP A 83 -5.86 -27.77 4.04
CA ASP A 83 -7.17 -27.79 4.68
C ASP A 83 -7.99 -26.56 4.23
N PRO A 84 -9.06 -26.73 3.43
CA PRO A 84 -9.88 -25.61 2.96
C PRO A 84 -10.71 -24.97 4.07
N THR A 85 -10.83 -25.61 5.25
CA THR A 85 -11.58 -25.10 6.40
C THR A 85 -10.71 -24.31 7.38
N ALA A 86 -9.39 -24.27 7.15
CA ALA A 86 -8.45 -23.57 8.01
C ALA A 86 -8.72 -22.05 8.05
N THR A 87 -8.94 -21.52 9.25
CA THR A 87 -9.24 -20.10 9.47
C THR A 87 -8.07 -19.31 10.06
N THR A 88 -6.98 -19.99 10.42
CA THR A 88 -5.73 -19.41 10.95
C THR A 88 -4.50 -20.14 10.40
N ALA A 89 -3.30 -19.57 10.56
CA ALA A 89 -2.06 -20.26 10.20
C ALA A 89 -1.86 -21.56 10.99
N ALA A 90 -2.15 -21.55 12.29
CA ALA A 90 -2.05 -22.75 13.12
C ALA A 90 -2.90 -23.91 12.56
N THR A 91 -4.13 -23.62 12.12
CA THR A 91 -5.02 -24.63 11.52
C THR A 91 -4.67 -24.95 10.05
N ALA A 92 -4.03 -24.04 9.32
CA ALA A 92 -3.66 -24.23 7.92
C ALA A 92 -2.47 -25.18 7.75
N GLY A 93 -1.76 -25.47 8.84
CA GLY A 93 -0.54 -26.25 8.84
C GLY A 93 0.69 -25.38 8.55
N VAL A 94 1.78 -25.75 9.21
CA VAL A 94 3.07 -25.09 9.08
C VAL A 94 4.14 -26.13 8.84
N THR A 95 4.95 -25.94 7.80
CA THR A 95 6.09 -26.80 7.48
C THR A 95 7.40 -26.03 7.53
N PRO A 96 8.52 -26.68 7.87
CA PRO A 96 9.83 -26.04 7.82
C PRO A 96 10.14 -25.51 6.41
N GLY A 97 10.62 -24.27 6.32
CA GLY A 97 11.11 -23.66 5.08
C GLY A 97 12.63 -23.83 4.91
N PRO A 98 13.22 -23.22 3.87
CA PRO A 98 14.67 -23.21 3.65
C PRO A 98 15.43 -22.58 4.82
N ALA A 99 16.68 -23.00 5.03
CA ALA A 99 17.55 -22.34 6.00
C ALA A 99 17.75 -20.87 5.61
N ILE A 100 17.65 -19.96 6.58
CA ILE A 100 17.62 -18.51 6.30
C ILE A 100 18.93 -18.01 5.65
N ASP A 101 20.06 -18.62 5.97
CA ASP A 101 21.36 -18.31 5.37
C ASP A 101 21.43 -18.64 3.86
N THR A 102 20.59 -19.57 3.38
CA THR A 102 20.43 -19.91 1.96
C THR A 102 19.49 -18.98 1.19
N LEU A 103 18.69 -18.17 1.88
CA LEU A 103 17.77 -17.24 1.23
C LEU A 103 18.57 -16.07 0.62
N PRO A 104 18.19 -15.57 -0.58
CA PRO A 104 18.89 -14.45 -1.24
C PRO A 104 18.51 -13.11 -0.60
N ILE A 105 18.88 -12.94 0.66
CA ILE A 105 18.71 -11.73 1.45
C ILE A 105 20.02 -10.94 1.41
N THR A 106 19.99 -9.72 0.89
CA THR A 106 21.15 -8.83 0.94
C THR A 106 21.34 -8.24 2.33
N GLU A 107 22.55 -7.80 2.68
CA GLU A 107 22.80 -7.16 3.97
C GLU A 107 22.01 -5.86 4.15
N ALA A 108 21.80 -5.11 3.07
CA ALA A 108 20.96 -3.90 3.10
C ALA A 108 19.49 -4.22 3.41
N GLN A 109 18.92 -5.25 2.78
CA GLN A 109 17.56 -5.70 3.08
C GLN A 109 17.44 -6.21 4.53
N ALA A 110 18.43 -6.98 4.98
CA ALA A 110 18.46 -7.47 6.35
C ALA A 110 18.52 -6.33 7.35
N GLU A 111 19.40 -5.34 7.18
CA GLU A 111 19.52 -4.23 8.12
C GLU A 111 18.23 -3.39 8.17
N ALA A 112 17.62 -3.09 7.02
CA ALA A 112 16.37 -2.36 6.97
C ALA A 112 15.22 -3.12 7.66
N ALA A 113 15.11 -4.42 7.41
CA ALA A 113 14.12 -5.28 8.06
C ALA A 113 14.39 -5.42 9.57
N ARG A 114 15.65 -5.49 10.01
CA ARG A 114 16.01 -5.54 11.43
C ARG A 114 15.54 -4.29 12.16
N GLN A 115 15.74 -3.10 11.58
CA GLN A 115 15.29 -1.84 12.17
C GLN A 115 13.75 -1.78 12.28
N ALA A 116 13.04 -2.18 11.22
CA ALA A 116 11.58 -2.26 11.26
C ALA A 116 11.06 -3.32 12.26
N PHE A 117 11.75 -4.47 12.34
CA PHE A 117 11.47 -5.51 13.33
C PHE A 117 11.69 -5.02 14.76
N LEU A 118 12.78 -4.29 15.02
CA LEU A 118 13.08 -3.71 16.33
C LEU A 118 11.98 -2.74 16.78
N THR A 119 11.48 -1.89 15.89
CA THR A 119 10.31 -1.03 16.15
C THR A 119 9.06 -1.84 16.48
N SER A 120 8.96 -3.06 15.95
CA SER A 120 7.81 -3.95 16.15
C SER A 120 7.85 -4.72 17.47
N CYS A 121 9.02 -4.84 18.11
CA CYS A 121 9.25 -5.67 19.29
C CYS A 121 8.29 -5.43 20.47
N PRO A 122 8.00 -4.19 20.90
CA PRO A 122 7.06 -3.98 22.01
C PRO A 122 5.63 -4.44 21.67
N GLY A 123 5.24 -4.38 20.38
CA GLY A 123 3.98 -4.91 19.90
C GLY A 123 3.95 -6.45 19.91
N LEU A 124 4.99 -7.08 19.36
CA LEU A 124 5.13 -8.53 19.29
C LEU A 124 5.12 -9.21 20.66
N MET A 125 5.76 -8.59 21.66
CA MET A 125 5.82 -9.16 23.01
C MET A 125 4.52 -8.98 23.81
N ARG A 126 3.72 -7.96 23.50
CA ARG A 126 2.51 -7.60 24.29
C ARG A 126 1.21 -8.12 23.69
N ARG A 127 1.10 -8.15 22.35
CA ARG A 127 -0.15 -8.48 21.66
C ARG A 127 -0.34 -9.99 21.58
N THR A 128 -1.58 -10.44 21.70
CA THR A 128 -1.95 -11.81 21.35
C THR A 128 -1.81 -12.02 19.85
N ASP A 129 -1.08 -13.06 19.45
CA ASP A 129 -0.95 -13.48 18.07
C ASP A 129 -2.23 -14.18 17.59
N ALA A 130 -2.95 -13.54 16.67
CA ALA A 130 -4.19 -14.06 16.10
C ALA A 130 -3.95 -15.21 15.10
N SER A 131 -2.71 -15.44 14.68
CA SER A 131 -2.36 -16.55 13.80
C SER A 131 -2.21 -17.89 14.53
N GLY A 132 -2.05 -17.83 15.86
CA GLY A 132 -1.86 -18.99 16.74
C GLY A 132 -0.47 -19.61 16.70
N LEU A 133 0.52 -18.97 16.05
CA LEU A 133 1.87 -19.51 15.87
C LEU A 133 2.81 -19.19 17.03
N THR A 134 2.68 -17.98 17.59
CA THR A 134 3.64 -17.42 18.55
C THR A 134 2.98 -16.88 19.81
N ARG A 135 3.79 -16.67 20.83
CA ARG A 135 3.47 -16.01 22.09
C ARG A 135 4.50 -14.91 22.32
N GLY A 136 4.15 -13.91 23.13
CA GLY A 136 5.04 -12.76 23.38
C GLY A 136 6.45 -13.15 23.87
N THR A 137 6.56 -14.22 24.66
CA THR A 137 7.84 -14.75 25.16
C THR A 137 8.76 -15.29 24.06
N ASP A 138 8.20 -15.77 22.95
CA ASP A 138 8.99 -16.35 21.86
C ASP A 138 9.83 -15.27 21.16
N TRP A 139 9.34 -14.03 21.14
CA TRP A 139 9.99 -12.90 20.49
C TRP A 139 11.12 -12.27 21.33
N GLN A 140 11.16 -12.52 22.64
CA GLN A 140 12.09 -11.85 23.56
C GLN A 140 13.57 -12.01 23.16
N PRO A 141 14.09 -13.22 22.83
CA PRO A 141 15.49 -13.38 22.49
C PRO A 141 15.88 -12.63 21.21
N ALA A 142 15.04 -12.73 20.18
CA ALA A 142 15.24 -12.04 18.91
C ALA A 142 15.17 -10.51 19.09
N CYS A 143 14.25 -10.01 19.90
CA CYS A 143 14.12 -8.58 20.19
C CYS A 143 15.31 -8.02 20.98
N ALA A 144 15.79 -8.74 21.99
CA ALA A 144 16.99 -8.34 22.74
C ALA A 144 18.24 -8.31 21.84
N ALA A 145 18.40 -9.33 20.99
CA ALA A 145 19.51 -9.40 20.05
C ALA A 145 19.44 -8.33 18.96
N ALA A 146 18.25 -8.04 18.42
CA ALA A 146 18.05 -7.04 17.39
C ALA A 146 18.61 -5.67 17.80
N ALA A 147 18.54 -5.29 19.07
CA ALA A 147 19.04 -4.00 19.57
C ALA A 147 20.57 -3.86 19.57
N THR A 148 21.32 -4.97 19.47
CA THR A 148 22.78 -5.01 19.67
C THR A 148 23.55 -5.53 18.46
N VAL A 149 22.87 -5.73 17.32
CA VAL A 149 23.50 -6.24 16.09
C VAL A 149 24.55 -5.26 15.58
N PRO A 150 25.81 -5.70 15.37
CA PRO A 150 26.85 -4.85 14.80
C PRO A 150 26.55 -4.52 13.34
N ARG A 151 27.11 -3.42 12.84
CA ARG A 151 27.00 -3.02 11.43
C ARG A 151 27.48 -4.16 10.52
N GLY A 152 26.65 -4.57 9.55
CA GLY A 152 26.95 -5.68 8.65
C GLY A 152 26.64 -7.08 9.20
N GLY A 153 26.04 -7.17 10.39
CA GLY A 153 25.65 -8.44 11.01
C GLY A 153 24.16 -8.80 10.89
N ALA A 154 23.36 -8.04 10.14
CA ALA A 154 21.92 -8.21 10.11
C ALA A 154 21.48 -9.53 9.45
N ARG A 155 22.17 -9.99 8.39
CA ARG A 155 21.89 -11.34 7.82
C ARG A 155 22.14 -12.44 8.83
N GLN A 156 23.27 -12.36 9.55
CA GLN A 156 23.62 -13.34 10.57
C GLN A 156 22.61 -13.33 11.72
N PHE A 157 22.11 -12.16 12.10
CA PHE A 157 21.03 -12.03 13.09
C PHE A 157 19.78 -12.82 12.67
N PHE A 158 19.28 -12.65 11.45
CA PHE A 158 18.10 -13.40 11.00
C PHE A 158 18.37 -14.91 10.99
N ALA A 159 19.54 -15.34 10.50
CA ALA A 159 19.90 -16.75 10.48
C ALA A 159 20.03 -17.37 11.88
N ALA A 160 20.53 -16.60 12.86
CA ALA A 160 20.74 -17.09 14.23
C ALA A 160 19.44 -17.17 15.05
N TYR A 161 18.57 -16.16 14.94
CA TYR A 161 17.42 -16.00 15.85
C TYR A 161 16.09 -16.50 15.29
N PHE A 162 16.02 -16.79 13.99
CA PHE A 162 14.79 -17.20 13.34
C PHE A 162 14.93 -18.55 12.64
N GLU A 163 13.77 -19.12 12.33
CA GLU A 163 13.59 -20.26 11.43
C GLU A 163 12.52 -19.88 10.40
N ALA A 164 12.75 -20.25 9.13
CA ALA A 164 11.78 -20.00 8.08
C ALA A 164 10.70 -21.08 8.10
N VAL A 165 9.45 -20.68 7.92
CA VAL A 165 8.32 -21.60 7.86
C VAL A 165 7.41 -21.27 6.68
N GLN A 166 6.85 -22.31 6.07
CA GLN A 166 5.79 -22.18 5.09
C GLN A 166 4.44 -22.38 5.79
N VAL A 167 3.48 -21.50 5.52
CA VAL A 167 2.10 -21.61 6.01
C VAL A 167 1.21 -22.12 4.88
N GLY A 168 0.47 -23.21 5.12
CA GLY A 168 -0.34 -23.87 4.10
C GLY A 168 0.47 -24.20 2.85
N ASP A 169 -0.12 -23.98 1.67
CA ASP A 169 0.52 -24.26 0.36
C ASP A 169 1.70 -23.34 0.00
N GLY A 170 1.99 -22.33 0.83
CA GLY A 170 3.02 -21.34 0.58
C GLY A 170 2.78 -20.42 -0.62
N ARG A 171 1.68 -20.59 -1.39
CA ARG A 171 1.46 -19.87 -2.66
C ARG A 171 1.11 -18.42 -2.39
N ALA A 172 2.08 -17.56 -2.62
CA ALA A 172 1.98 -16.16 -2.27
C ALA A 172 1.47 -15.29 -3.42
N PHE A 173 0.68 -14.28 -3.05
CA PHE A 173 0.26 -13.20 -3.93
C PHE A 173 0.50 -11.84 -3.27
N ALA A 174 1.39 -11.05 -3.86
CA ALA A 174 1.75 -9.73 -3.40
C ALA A 174 1.20 -8.63 -4.32
N THR A 175 0.49 -7.67 -3.73
CA THR A 175 0.15 -6.37 -4.35
C THR A 175 1.01 -5.28 -3.73
N GLY A 176 0.80 -4.02 -4.12
CA GLY A 176 1.53 -2.88 -3.57
C GLY A 176 0.59 -1.74 -3.20
N TYR A 177 0.91 -1.07 -2.11
CA TYR A 177 0.25 0.14 -1.64
C TYR A 177 1.28 1.24 -1.34
N TYR A 178 0.83 2.48 -1.31
CA TYR A 178 1.70 3.65 -1.17
C TYR A 178 0.96 4.81 -0.49
N GLU A 179 1.68 5.88 -0.15
CA GLU A 179 1.12 7.13 0.37
C GLU A 179 0.83 8.09 -0.81
N PRO A 180 -0.43 8.18 -1.30
CA PRO A 180 -0.81 9.09 -2.37
C PRO A 180 -0.65 10.55 -1.97
N GLU A 181 -0.39 11.41 -2.96
CA GLU A 181 -0.48 12.85 -2.81
C GLU A 181 -1.63 13.36 -3.67
N ILE A 182 -2.61 14.01 -3.04
CA ILE A 182 -3.81 14.53 -3.72
C ILE A 182 -3.95 16.03 -3.47
N ALA A 183 -4.56 16.75 -4.41
CA ALA A 183 -4.91 18.15 -4.21
C ALA A 183 -6.10 18.26 -3.22
N ALA A 184 -5.94 19.07 -2.18
CA ALA A 184 -7.01 19.33 -1.21
C ALA A 184 -6.95 20.78 -0.67
N SER A 185 -7.98 21.19 0.08
CA SER A 185 -8.07 22.48 0.75
C SER A 185 -8.65 22.32 2.15
N ARG A 186 -8.17 23.07 3.16
CA ARG A 186 -8.79 23.04 4.50
C ARG A 186 -10.23 23.56 4.50
N GLU A 187 -10.55 24.46 3.58
CA GLU A 187 -11.88 25.04 3.44
C GLU A 187 -12.54 24.58 2.14
N ARG A 188 -13.87 24.40 2.18
CA ARG A 188 -14.66 24.13 0.98
C ARG A 188 -14.61 25.33 0.04
N ARG A 189 -14.26 25.10 -1.22
CA ARG A 189 -14.20 26.14 -2.26
C ARG A 189 -14.41 25.52 -3.63
N ALA A 190 -14.62 26.34 -4.65
CA ALA A 190 -14.76 25.87 -6.03
C ALA A 190 -13.54 25.03 -6.44
N GLY A 191 -13.77 23.84 -6.97
CA GLY A 191 -12.75 22.85 -7.32
C GLY A 191 -12.22 22.02 -6.15
N TYR A 192 -12.76 22.20 -4.93
CA TYR A 192 -12.45 21.44 -3.73
C TYR A 192 -13.72 21.19 -2.92
N GLU A 193 -14.56 20.27 -3.41
CA GLU A 193 -15.88 19.99 -2.85
C GLU A 193 -16.04 18.59 -2.25
N VAL A 194 -15.02 17.71 -2.33
CA VAL A 194 -15.12 16.32 -1.84
C VAL A 194 -14.63 16.24 -0.39
N PRO A 195 -15.49 16.02 0.61
CA PRO A 195 -15.08 16.05 2.02
C PRO A 195 -14.20 14.87 2.41
N ILE A 196 -13.13 15.15 3.15
CA ILE A 196 -12.26 14.17 3.82
C ILE A 196 -12.60 14.23 5.31
N TYR A 197 -13.39 13.27 5.78
CA TYR A 197 -13.93 13.28 7.13
C TYR A 197 -12.96 12.74 8.18
N ALA A 198 -12.98 13.38 9.34
CA ALA A 198 -12.50 12.80 10.58
C ALA A 198 -13.47 11.72 11.08
N ARG A 199 -13.13 11.04 12.17
CA ARG A 199 -14.05 10.14 12.87
C ARG A 199 -15.36 10.88 13.24
N PRO A 200 -16.54 10.35 12.89
CA PRO A 200 -17.82 10.93 13.32
C PRO A 200 -18.09 10.73 14.81
N ASP A 201 -18.81 11.68 15.40
CA ASP A 201 -19.11 11.69 16.85
C ASP A 201 -20.09 10.56 17.25
N ASP A 202 -20.93 10.11 16.32
CA ASP A 202 -21.94 9.07 16.53
C ASP A 202 -21.49 7.67 16.09
N LEU A 203 -20.23 7.50 15.66
CA LEU A 203 -19.68 6.20 15.27
C LEU A 203 -19.21 5.42 16.49
N ILE A 204 -19.90 4.31 16.76
CA ILE A 204 -19.64 3.44 17.91
C ILE A 204 -18.93 2.17 17.44
N ASP A 205 -17.77 1.88 18.04
CA ASP A 205 -17.10 0.58 17.95
C ASP A 205 -17.61 -0.31 19.10
N VAL A 206 -18.14 -1.49 18.77
CA VAL A 206 -18.65 -2.44 19.77
C VAL A 206 -17.81 -3.70 19.75
N ASP A 207 -17.19 -4.01 20.89
CA ASP A 207 -16.56 -5.30 21.14
C ASP A 207 -17.63 -6.31 21.59
N LEU A 208 -18.00 -7.22 20.68
CA LEU A 208 -19.04 -8.20 20.96
C LEU A 208 -18.62 -9.21 22.04
N GLY A 209 -17.32 -9.35 22.30
CA GLY A 209 -16.80 -10.17 23.40
C GLY A 209 -17.22 -9.68 24.79
N GLN A 210 -17.60 -8.41 24.92
CA GLN A 210 -18.14 -7.87 26.18
C GLN A 210 -19.56 -8.37 26.49
N PHE A 211 -20.29 -8.83 25.46
CA PHE A 211 -21.67 -9.31 25.59
C PHE A 211 -21.75 -10.84 25.71
N SER A 212 -20.82 -11.56 25.11
CA SER A 212 -20.78 -13.03 25.16
C SER A 212 -19.39 -13.57 24.84
N ASP A 213 -18.97 -14.59 25.60
CA ASP A 213 -17.72 -15.31 25.35
C ASP A 213 -17.65 -15.91 23.94
N ALA A 214 -18.80 -16.34 23.38
CA ALA A 214 -18.90 -16.90 22.03
C ALA A 214 -18.61 -15.87 20.92
N LEU A 215 -18.59 -14.58 21.25
CA LEU A 215 -18.33 -13.48 20.32
C LEU A 215 -16.97 -12.80 20.57
N LYS A 216 -16.13 -13.34 21.46
CA LYS A 216 -14.77 -12.83 21.71
C LYS A 216 -14.00 -12.66 20.41
N GLY A 217 -13.39 -11.49 20.24
CA GLY A 217 -12.63 -11.12 19.05
C GLY A 217 -13.48 -10.61 17.87
N LYS A 218 -14.81 -10.65 17.96
CA LYS A 218 -15.69 -10.03 16.95
C LYS A 218 -15.99 -8.58 17.33
N LYS A 219 -15.94 -7.71 16.33
CA LYS A 219 -16.27 -6.28 16.49
C LYS A 219 -17.27 -5.86 15.42
N VAL A 220 -18.18 -4.98 15.80
CA VAL A 220 -19.11 -4.32 14.87
C VAL A 220 -19.02 -2.82 15.03
N ARG A 221 -19.47 -2.08 14.01
CA ARG A 221 -19.52 -0.63 14.03
C ARG A 221 -20.92 -0.17 13.67
N GLY A 222 -21.43 0.76 14.46
CA GLY A 222 -22.82 1.18 14.37
C GLY A 222 -23.04 2.58 14.87
N ARG A 223 -24.32 2.98 14.85
CA ARG A 223 -24.84 4.22 15.42
C ARG A 223 -26.14 3.93 16.15
N VAL A 224 -26.50 4.78 17.10
CA VAL A 224 -27.78 4.67 17.79
C VAL A 224 -28.90 5.25 16.91
N GLN A 225 -30.04 4.56 16.87
CA GLN A 225 -31.28 5.03 16.27
C GLN A 225 -32.45 4.70 17.19
N GLY A 226 -32.98 5.72 17.87
CA GLY A 226 -33.93 5.50 18.96
C GLY A 226 -33.27 4.66 20.07
N SER A 227 -33.81 3.47 20.33
CA SER A 227 -33.25 2.51 21.29
C SER A 227 -32.39 1.40 20.65
N ALA A 228 -32.21 1.41 19.32
CA ALA A 228 -31.48 0.37 18.60
C ALA A 228 -30.06 0.79 18.22
N LEU A 229 -29.11 -0.13 18.32
CA LEU A 229 -27.82 -0.03 17.63
C LEU A 229 -27.99 -0.57 16.20
N VAL A 230 -27.79 0.28 15.20
CA VAL A 230 -27.89 -0.11 13.78
C VAL A 230 -26.52 0.03 13.09
N PRO A 231 -26.29 -0.67 11.96
CA PRO A 231 -25.05 -0.50 11.20
C PRO A 231 -24.78 0.97 10.84
N TYR A 232 -23.50 1.35 10.81
CA TYR A 232 -23.13 2.69 10.41
C TYR A 232 -23.43 2.94 8.91
N TYR A 233 -23.49 4.21 8.51
CA TYR A 233 -23.78 4.58 7.12
C TYR A 233 -22.79 3.92 6.14
N ASP A 234 -23.29 3.40 5.02
CA ASP A 234 -22.42 3.01 3.91
C ASP A 234 -21.95 4.23 3.10
N ARG A 235 -20.96 4.00 2.25
CA ARG A 235 -20.40 4.99 1.34
C ARG A 235 -21.47 5.81 0.62
N ALA A 236 -22.42 5.13 -0.02
CA ALA A 236 -23.47 5.77 -0.80
C ALA A 236 -24.30 6.77 0.05
N ALA A 237 -24.67 6.39 1.28
CA ALA A 237 -25.34 7.31 2.20
C ALA A 237 -24.44 8.48 2.62
N ILE A 238 -23.15 8.23 2.88
CA ILE A 238 -22.17 9.25 3.27
C ILE A 238 -21.94 10.26 2.14
N ASP A 239 -21.74 9.79 0.91
CA ASP A 239 -21.52 10.61 -0.28
C ASP A 239 -22.75 11.50 -0.59
N ARG A 240 -23.95 11.03 -0.22
CA ARG A 240 -25.21 11.80 -0.26
C ARG A 240 -25.46 12.70 0.95
N GLY A 241 -24.49 12.85 1.85
CA GLY A 241 -24.53 13.83 2.94
C GLY A 241 -25.00 13.32 4.29
N ALA A 242 -25.03 12.00 4.54
CA ALA A 242 -25.48 11.44 5.82
C ALA A 242 -24.67 11.93 7.06
N LEU A 243 -23.47 12.48 6.83
CA LEU A 243 -22.55 12.99 7.86
C LEU A 243 -22.61 14.52 8.06
N GLN A 244 -23.47 15.23 7.34
CA GLN A 244 -23.63 16.68 7.54
C GLN A 244 -23.96 16.98 9.00
N GLY A 245 -23.09 17.75 9.65
CA GLY A 245 -23.21 18.12 11.07
C GLY A 245 -22.90 17.00 12.08
N LYS A 246 -22.34 15.85 11.64
CA LYS A 246 -22.03 14.69 12.51
C LYS A 246 -20.56 14.27 12.52
N ALA A 247 -19.78 14.78 11.56
CA ALA A 247 -18.37 14.47 11.43
C ALA A 247 -17.59 15.73 11.07
N PRO A 248 -16.45 16.00 11.75
CA PRO A 248 -15.54 17.05 11.33
C PRO A 248 -15.00 16.77 9.93
N VAL A 249 -14.88 17.81 9.10
CA VAL A 249 -14.19 17.72 7.81
C VAL A 249 -12.76 18.21 8.00
N LEU A 250 -11.78 17.34 7.78
CA LEU A 250 -10.35 17.68 7.90
C LEU A 250 -9.88 18.56 6.74
N ALA A 251 -10.36 18.23 5.54
CA ALA A 251 -10.05 18.92 4.30
C ALA A 251 -11.09 18.55 3.22
N TRP A 252 -11.02 19.24 2.09
CA TRP A 252 -11.84 19.03 0.91
C TRP A 252 -10.93 18.69 -0.27
N GLY A 253 -11.04 17.48 -0.81
CA GLY A 253 -10.32 17.04 -2.00
C GLY A 253 -10.91 17.63 -3.29
N ALA A 254 -10.05 17.75 -4.30
CA ALA A 254 -10.43 18.28 -5.62
C ALA A 254 -11.03 17.23 -6.57
N ASP A 255 -10.78 15.94 -6.32
CA ASP A 255 -11.16 14.85 -7.21
C ASP A 255 -11.74 13.69 -6.40
N GLU A 256 -12.95 13.26 -6.77
CA GLU A 256 -13.69 12.22 -6.05
C GLU A 256 -12.97 10.86 -6.15
N ALA A 257 -12.41 10.54 -7.32
CA ALA A 257 -11.61 9.34 -7.51
C ALA A 257 -10.34 9.37 -6.63
N ALA A 258 -9.63 10.50 -6.58
CA ALA A 258 -8.45 10.65 -5.72
C ALA A 258 -8.77 10.46 -4.23
N VAL A 259 -9.88 11.01 -3.73
CA VAL A 259 -10.32 10.80 -2.33
C VAL A 259 -10.74 9.35 -2.09
N PHE A 260 -11.41 8.71 -3.05
CA PHE A 260 -11.75 7.29 -2.96
C PHE A 260 -10.51 6.40 -2.87
N PHE A 261 -9.49 6.65 -3.71
CA PHE A 261 -8.23 5.90 -3.64
C PHE A 261 -7.42 6.25 -2.39
N LEU A 262 -7.44 7.49 -1.91
CA LEU A 262 -6.88 7.85 -0.61
C LEU A 262 -7.45 6.98 0.52
N GLN A 263 -8.78 6.73 0.51
CA GLN A 263 -9.43 5.83 1.47
C GLN A 263 -9.01 4.37 1.31
N ILE A 264 -8.78 3.90 0.09
CA ILE A 264 -8.25 2.53 -0.15
C ILE A 264 -6.83 2.39 0.40
N GLN A 265 -5.99 3.41 0.21
CA GLN A 265 -4.60 3.42 0.68
C GLN A 265 -4.49 3.64 2.20
N GLY A 266 -5.52 4.22 2.83
CA GLY A 266 -5.63 4.40 4.28
C GLY A 266 -4.78 5.53 4.86
N SER A 267 -3.85 6.12 4.10
CA SER A 267 -3.09 7.31 4.47
C SER A 267 -2.72 8.10 3.23
N GLY A 268 -2.34 9.37 3.38
CA GLY A 268 -1.91 10.18 2.25
C GLY A 268 -1.50 11.60 2.63
N ARG A 269 -1.04 12.31 1.60
CA ARG A 269 -0.58 13.69 1.64
C ARG A 269 -1.56 14.57 0.88
N LEU A 270 -1.99 15.63 1.53
CA LEU A 270 -2.92 16.62 1.01
C LEU A 270 -2.11 17.86 0.63
N ARG A 271 -1.89 18.06 -0.67
CA ARG A 271 -1.23 19.26 -1.19
C ARG A 271 -2.23 20.41 -1.18
N LEU A 272 -2.00 21.38 -0.31
CA LEU A 272 -2.85 22.55 -0.11
C LEU A 272 -2.54 23.65 -1.14
N PRO A 273 -3.46 24.61 -1.39
CA PRO A 273 -3.27 25.65 -2.40
C PRO A 273 -2.10 26.60 -2.09
N ASN A 274 -1.72 26.73 -0.82
CA ASN A 274 -0.55 27.50 -0.37
C ASN A 274 0.79 26.75 -0.54
N GLY A 275 0.76 25.50 -1.03
CA GLY A 275 1.93 24.66 -1.23
C GLY A 275 2.30 23.79 -0.02
N GLU A 276 1.66 23.99 1.14
CA GLU A 276 1.84 23.14 2.31
C GLU A 276 1.31 21.73 2.07
N VAL A 277 1.85 20.77 2.81
CA VAL A 277 1.43 19.37 2.76
C VAL A 277 0.90 18.97 4.13
N MET A 278 -0.41 18.72 4.20
CA MET A 278 -1.07 18.14 5.37
C MET A 278 -1.06 16.62 5.22
N ARG A 279 -0.63 15.89 6.24
CA ARG A 279 -0.69 14.41 6.23
C ARG A 279 -1.94 13.93 6.93
N VAL A 280 -2.56 12.91 6.36
CA VAL A 280 -3.71 12.22 6.95
C VAL A 280 -3.45 10.72 7.02
N GLY A 281 -3.92 10.10 8.08
CA GLY A 281 -3.84 8.66 8.28
C GLY A 281 -5.15 8.09 8.79
N TYR A 282 -5.30 6.78 8.63
CA TYR A 282 -6.44 6.02 9.08
C TYR A 282 -6.70 6.27 10.58
N ASP A 283 -7.95 6.58 10.91
CA ASP A 283 -8.46 6.58 12.28
C ASP A 283 -9.39 5.38 12.49
N THR A 284 -10.45 5.31 11.68
CA THR A 284 -11.46 4.25 11.75
C THR A 284 -12.14 4.04 10.39
N GLN A 285 -13.10 3.12 10.33
CA GLN A 285 -13.97 2.91 9.18
C GLN A 285 -15.42 2.69 9.60
N ASN A 286 -16.36 2.74 8.67
CA ASN A 286 -17.79 2.51 8.94
C ASN A 286 -18.16 1.04 9.26
N GLY A 287 -17.21 0.10 9.15
CA GLY A 287 -17.43 -1.32 9.45
C GLY A 287 -18.26 -2.08 8.41
N ARG A 288 -18.46 -1.51 7.22
CA ARG A 288 -19.11 -2.17 6.09
C ARG A 288 -18.10 -2.97 5.27
N ASP A 289 -18.60 -3.94 4.51
CA ASP A 289 -17.76 -4.79 3.68
C ASP A 289 -17.05 -4.00 2.57
N TYR A 290 -15.82 -4.42 2.27
CA TYR A 290 -15.02 -3.87 1.17
C TYR A 290 -15.33 -4.59 -0.13
N THR A 291 -15.59 -3.82 -1.19
CA THR A 291 -15.73 -4.34 -2.57
C THR A 291 -14.64 -3.74 -3.45
N GLY A 292 -13.82 -4.59 -4.07
CA GLY A 292 -12.79 -4.16 -5.01
C GLY A 292 -13.37 -3.76 -6.37
N ILE A 293 -13.45 -2.46 -6.66
CA ILE A 293 -14.11 -1.96 -7.88
C ILE A 293 -13.41 -2.39 -9.17
N GLY A 294 -12.09 -2.61 -9.17
CA GLY A 294 -11.37 -3.02 -10.39
C GLY A 294 -11.82 -4.37 -10.93
N ALA A 295 -12.06 -5.35 -10.04
CA ALA A 295 -12.60 -6.65 -10.43
C ALA A 295 -14.04 -6.53 -10.96
N LEU A 296 -14.85 -5.69 -10.31
CA LEU A 296 -16.23 -5.43 -10.70
C LEU A 296 -16.33 -4.74 -12.07
N MET A 297 -15.48 -3.73 -12.30
CA MET A 297 -15.40 -3.03 -13.59
C MET A 297 -14.96 -3.97 -14.72
N LYS A 298 -14.00 -4.87 -14.45
CA LYS A 298 -13.59 -5.90 -15.40
C LYS A 298 -14.75 -6.87 -15.71
N ALA A 299 -15.44 -7.35 -14.68
CA ALA A 299 -16.58 -8.26 -14.84
C ALA A 299 -17.73 -7.62 -15.63
N ARG A 300 -17.94 -6.31 -15.47
CA ARG A 300 -18.93 -5.52 -16.20
C ARG A 300 -18.47 -5.06 -17.59
N GLY A 301 -17.25 -5.42 -18.02
CA GLY A 301 -16.72 -5.02 -19.34
C GLY A 301 -16.46 -3.52 -19.49
N LEU A 302 -16.29 -2.79 -18.39
CA LEU A 302 -16.12 -1.33 -18.41
C LEU A 302 -14.69 -0.90 -18.80
N LEU A 303 -13.72 -1.80 -18.61
CA LEU A 303 -12.30 -1.53 -18.85
C LEU A 303 -11.86 -2.16 -20.17
N GLN A 304 -11.19 -1.37 -21.01
CA GLN A 304 -10.53 -1.86 -22.22
C GLN A 304 -9.30 -2.71 -21.86
N PRO A 305 -8.81 -3.57 -22.77
CA PRO A 305 -7.52 -4.24 -22.61
C PRO A 305 -6.41 -3.25 -22.24
N GLY A 306 -5.68 -3.53 -21.16
CA GLY A 306 -4.64 -2.63 -20.64
C GLY A 306 -5.12 -1.56 -19.65
N GLN A 307 -6.42 -1.36 -19.47
CA GLN A 307 -6.98 -0.43 -18.47
C GLN A 307 -7.25 -1.07 -17.09
N THR A 308 -6.79 -2.30 -16.86
CA THR A 308 -6.97 -3.00 -15.58
C THR A 308 -6.02 -2.52 -14.48
N SER A 309 -5.11 -1.59 -14.77
CA SER A 309 -4.26 -0.95 -13.78
C SER A 309 -5.02 0.10 -12.97
N MET A 310 -4.47 0.51 -11.82
CA MET A 310 -5.03 1.60 -11.02
C MET A 310 -5.19 2.89 -11.86
N GLN A 311 -4.21 3.22 -12.69
CA GLN A 311 -4.22 4.40 -13.55
C GLN A 311 -5.35 4.32 -14.59
N GLY A 312 -5.55 3.15 -15.19
CA GLY A 312 -6.64 2.92 -16.14
C GLY A 312 -8.02 3.06 -15.48
N ILE A 313 -8.18 2.52 -14.27
CA ILE A 313 -9.40 2.66 -13.47
C ILE A 313 -9.67 4.13 -13.14
N VAL A 314 -8.68 4.87 -12.62
CA VAL A 314 -8.83 6.29 -12.27
C VAL A 314 -9.20 7.13 -13.49
N ALA A 315 -8.53 6.89 -14.64
CA ALA A 315 -8.85 7.58 -15.88
C ALA A 315 -10.29 7.33 -16.33
N TRP A 316 -10.78 6.09 -16.22
CA TRP A 316 -12.15 5.75 -16.56
C TRP A 316 -13.16 6.45 -15.64
N LEU A 317 -12.92 6.46 -14.32
CA LEU A 317 -13.80 7.11 -13.34
C LEU A 317 -13.94 8.61 -13.60
N ARG A 318 -12.83 9.29 -13.95
CA ARG A 318 -12.83 10.72 -14.28
C ARG A 318 -13.54 11.03 -15.61
N ALA A 319 -13.47 10.11 -16.58
CA ALA A 319 -14.15 10.26 -17.86
C ALA A 319 -15.68 10.01 -17.77
N HIS A 320 -16.14 9.30 -16.72
CA HIS A 320 -17.54 8.91 -16.54
C HIS A 320 -17.99 9.24 -15.10
N PRO A 321 -18.16 10.52 -14.72
CA PRO A 321 -18.32 10.90 -13.31
C PRO A 321 -19.54 10.28 -12.62
N GLU A 322 -20.69 10.20 -13.30
CA GLU A 322 -21.91 9.61 -12.71
C GLU A 322 -21.78 8.09 -12.52
N GLN A 323 -21.33 7.38 -13.56
CA GLN A 323 -21.10 5.93 -13.49
C GLN A 323 -19.92 5.61 -12.56
N GLY A 324 -18.94 6.51 -12.50
CA GLY A 324 -17.79 6.48 -11.62
C GLY A 324 -18.20 6.52 -10.16
N ARG A 325 -19.09 7.45 -9.80
CA ARG A 325 -19.70 7.47 -8.46
C ARG A 325 -20.46 6.18 -8.19
N ALA A 326 -21.33 5.76 -9.11
CA ALA A 326 -22.14 4.55 -8.93
C ALA A 326 -21.27 3.29 -8.70
N ILE A 327 -20.17 3.12 -9.44
CA ILE A 327 -19.27 1.98 -9.26
C ILE A 327 -18.43 2.10 -7.98
N MET A 328 -18.04 3.31 -7.57
CA MET A 328 -17.36 3.54 -6.29
C MET A 328 -18.28 3.22 -5.10
N GLU A 329 -19.57 3.56 -5.18
CA GLU A 329 -20.59 3.29 -4.16
C GLU A 329 -20.84 1.78 -3.90
N GLU A 330 -20.48 0.90 -4.84
CA GLU A 330 -20.50 -0.57 -4.65
C GLU A 330 -19.53 -1.02 -3.55
N ASN A 331 -18.48 -0.23 -3.30
CA ASN A 331 -17.65 -0.37 -2.12
C ASN A 331 -18.31 0.32 -0.92
N LYS A 332 -19.09 -0.43 -0.15
CA LYS A 332 -19.80 0.10 1.02
C LYS A 332 -18.87 0.60 2.12
N SER A 333 -17.63 0.10 2.18
CA SER A 333 -16.62 0.52 3.15
C SER A 333 -16.23 1.99 2.94
N PHE A 334 -16.15 2.73 4.05
CA PHE A 334 -15.74 4.14 4.08
C PHE A 334 -14.73 4.34 5.22
N VAL A 335 -13.61 4.98 4.90
CA VAL A 335 -12.51 5.26 5.84
C VAL A 335 -12.58 6.70 6.34
N PHE A 336 -12.39 6.86 7.64
CA PHE A 336 -12.28 8.12 8.34
C PHE A 336 -10.83 8.34 8.76
N PHE A 337 -10.39 9.59 8.70
CA PHE A 337 -8.99 9.95 8.88
C PHE A 337 -8.76 10.74 10.16
N ARG A 338 -7.48 10.93 10.48
CA ARG A 338 -6.98 11.93 11.42
C ARG A 338 -5.76 12.62 10.80
N GLU A 339 -5.52 13.86 11.17
CA GLU A 339 -4.28 14.57 10.80
C GLU A 339 -3.08 13.90 11.49
N LEU A 340 -1.95 13.83 10.79
CA LEU A 340 -0.72 13.23 11.28
C LEU A 340 0.44 14.25 11.27
N ASP A 341 1.19 14.28 12.35
CA ASP A 341 2.47 15.00 12.43
C ASP A 341 3.67 14.09 12.11
N THR A 342 3.40 12.81 11.83
CA THR A 342 4.40 11.76 11.56
C THR A 342 4.21 11.17 10.17
N PRO A 343 5.19 10.39 9.66
CA PRO A 343 4.94 9.48 8.55
C PRO A 343 3.79 8.49 8.86
N PRO A 344 3.26 7.80 7.84
CA PRO A 344 2.16 6.85 8.00
C PRO A 344 2.44 5.78 9.06
N VAL A 345 1.42 5.49 9.85
CA VAL A 345 1.44 4.52 10.94
C VAL A 345 0.60 3.32 10.54
N GLY A 346 1.18 2.13 10.55
CA GLY A 346 0.47 0.88 10.24
C GLY A 346 -0.45 0.45 11.38
N ALA A 347 -1.24 -0.61 11.16
CA ALA A 347 -2.20 -1.15 12.13
C ALA A 347 -1.59 -1.57 13.48
N MET A 348 -0.27 -1.72 13.55
CA MET A 348 0.43 -2.02 14.79
C MET A 348 0.70 -0.80 15.68
N GLY A 349 0.44 0.42 15.17
CA GLY A 349 0.68 1.67 15.89
C GLY A 349 2.09 2.23 15.73
N TYR A 350 2.87 1.69 14.79
CA TYR A 350 4.23 2.16 14.48
C TYR A 350 4.34 2.62 13.03
N VAL A 351 5.34 3.48 12.76
CA VAL A 351 5.64 3.97 11.42
C VAL A 351 5.97 2.82 10.47
N VAL A 352 5.37 2.86 9.28
CA VAL A 352 5.70 1.96 8.17
C VAL A 352 6.74 2.59 7.25
N ASN A 353 7.64 1.76 6.73
CA ASN A 353 8.77 2.17 5.91
C ASN A 353 8.65 1.58 4.51
N GLY A 354 8.74 2.43 3.49
CA GLY A 354 8.71 2.00 2.10
C GLY A 354 9.80 0.95 1.81
N GLY A 355 9.46 -0.08 1.05
CA GLY A 355 10.38 -1.17 0.69
C GLY A 355 10.74 -2.13 1.82
N VAL A 356 10.13 -2.00 3.00
CA VAL A 356 10.41 -2.82 4.18
C VAL A 356 9.12 -3.34 4.80
N SER A 357 8.12 -2.48 4.98
CA SER A 357 6.85 -2.86 5.61
C SER A 357 5.89 -3.50 4.61
N ALA A 358 5.08 -4.43 5.08
CA ALA A 358 3.98 -5.02 4.33
C ALA A 358 2.72 -5.14 5.20
N ALA A 359 1.57 -5.13 4.55
CA ALA A 359 0.31 -5.53 5.14
C ALA A 359 0.09 -7.04 4.95
N ALA A 360 -0.48 -7.70 5.94
CA ALA A 360 -0.81 -9.12 5.91
C ALA A 360 -2.14 -9.41 6.62
N ASP A 361 -2.68 -10.62 6.43
CA ASP A 361 -3.81 -11.09 7.23
C ASP A 361 -3.32 -11.57 8.60
N VAL A 362 -3.74 -10.90 9.67
CA VAL A 362 -3.35 -11.21 11.05
C VAL A 362 -3.75 -12.60 11.51
N LYS A 363 -4.71 -13.25 10.83
CA LYS A 363 -5.07 -14.65 11.11
C LYS A 363 -4.01 -15.64 10.63
N TYR A 364 -3.09 -15.21 9.77
CA TYR A 364 -2.10 -16.10 9.19
C TYR A 364 -0.66 -15.62 9.39
N VAL A 365 -0.47 -14.34 9.69
CA VAL A 365 0.85 -13.75 9.93
C VAL A 365 0.85 -13.01 11.27
N PRO A 366 1.73 -13.35 12.22
CA PRO A 366 1.89 -12.56 13.43
C PRO A 366 2.27 -11.12 13.07
N LEU A 367 1.44 -10.15 13.45
CA LEU A 367 1.70 -8.75 13.12
C LEU A 367 2.99 -8.29 13.83
N GLY A 368 3.98 -7.86 13.03
CA GLY A 368 5.34 -7.51 13.39
C GLY A 368 6.38 -8.52 12.92
N ALA A 369 5.96 -9.72 12.48
CA ALA A 369 6.88 -10.77 12.05
C ALA A 369 7.63 -10.41 10.75
N PRO A 370 8.90 -10.77 10.63
CA PRO A 370 9.59 -10.74 9.34
C PRO A 370 9.06 -11.83 8.40
N VAL A 371 9.00 -11.52 7.11
CA VAL A 371 8.52 -12.40 6.04
C VAL A 371 9.46 -12.30 4.86
N PHE A 372 9.92 -13.45 4.37
CA PHE A 372 10.64 -13.52 3.11
C PHE A 372 9.67 -13.84 1.97
N LEU A 373 9.59 -12.95 1.00
CA LEU A 373 8.81 -13.12 -0.22
C LEU A 373 9.75 -13.53 -1.35
N SER A 374 9.51 -14.69 -1.96
CA SER A 374 10.19 -15.13 -3.18
C SER A 374 9.20 -15.03 -4.33
N MET A 375 9.34 -14.02 -5.18
CA MET A 375 8.30 -13.62 -6.14
C MET A 375 8.81 -13.72 -7.58
N ASP A 376 7.88 -13.68 -8.53
CA ASP A 376 8.14 -13.60 -9.97
C ASP A 376 8.61 -12.20 -10.41
N ARG A 377 8.69 -11.27 -9.45
CA ARG A 377 9.26 -9.93 -9.61
C ARG A 377 10.36 -9.66 -8.58
N GLN A 378 11.46 -9.10 -9.06
CA GLN A 378 12.64 -8.83 -8.25
C GLN A 378 12.40 -7.75 -7.20
N ASP A 379 11.60 -6.73 -7.52
CA ASP A 379 11.24 -5.63 -6.62
C ASP A 379 10.47 -6.13 -5.39
N ALA A 380 9.52 -7.04 -5.59
CA ALA A 380 8.75 -7.68 -4.52
C ALA A 380 9.53 -8.74 -3.74
N SER A 381 10.59 -9.33 -4.34
CA SER A 381 11.37 -10.42 -3.73
C SER A 381 12.32 -9.94 -2.64
N GLY A 382 12.34 -10.58 -1.49
CA GLY A 382 13.25 -10.28 -0.39
C GLY A 382 12.55 -10.23 0.97
N LEU A 383 13.23 -9.65 1.96
CA LEU A 383 12.74 -9.55 3.32
C LEU A 383 11.81 -8.35 3.53
N TRP A 384 10.68 -8.59 4.19
CA TRP A 384 9.65 -7.62 4.57
C TRP A 384 9.30 -7.80 6.06
N VAL A 385 8.62 -6.83 6.66
CA VAL A 385 8.08 -6.91 8.04
C VAL A 385 6.59 -6.62 8.00
N ALA A 386 5.77 -7.53 8.52
CA ALA A 386 4.32 -7.44 8.51
C ALA A 386 3.81 -6.44 9.55
N GLN A 387 3.88 -5.14 9.29
CA GLN A 387 3.55 -4.07 10.26
C GLN A 387 2.15 -3.48 10.08
N ASP A 388 1.42 -3.94 9.07
CA ASP A 388 0.11 -3.41 8.71
C ASP A 388 -0.91 -4.50 8.34
N THR A 389 -2.18 -4.12 8.15
CA THR A 389 -3.26 -5.00 7.69
C THR A 389 -4.19 -4.25 6.75
N GLY A 390 -4.88 -4.96 5.85
CA GLY A 390 -5.87 -4.36 4.97
C GLY A 390 -7.16 -5.18 4.90
N GLY A 391 -8.29 -4.50 4.62
CA GLY A 391 -9.59 -5.16 4.44
C GLY A 391 -9.60 -6.15 3.26
N ALA A 392 -8.84 -5.85 2.20
CA ALA A 392 -8.68 -6.70 1.02
C ALA A 392 -7.56 -7.74 1.14
N ILE A 393 -6.79 -7.71 2.23
CA ILE A 393 -5.64 -8.60 2.45
C ILE A 393 -6.13 -9.78 3.30
N LYS A 394 -6.47 -10.87 2.62
CA LYS A 394 -7.09 -12.06 3.20
C LYS A 394 -6.41 -13.34 2.73
N GLY A 395 -6.18 -14.27 3.66
CA GLY A 395 -5.61 -15.59 3.41
C GLY A 395 -4.15 -15.74 3.83
N SER A 396 -3.66 -16.99 3.76
CA SER A 396 -2.39 -17.44 4.35
C SER A 396 -1.15 -16.75 3.82
N ASN A 397 -1.10 -16.50 2.52
CA ASN A 397 0.09 -15.99 1.83
C ASN A 397 -0.24 -14.74 1.00
N ARG A 398 -1.14 -13.88 1.50
CA ARG A 398 -1.57 -12.64 0.85
C ARG A 398 -0.89 -11.43 1.48
N PHE A 399 -0.15 -10.67 0.69
CA PHE A 399 0.64 -9.53 1.18
C PHE A 399 0.40 -8.25 0.36
N ASP A 400 0.40 -7.11 1.01
CA ASP A 400 0.46 -5.80 0.34
C ASP A 400 1.77 -5.11 0.69
N THR A 401 2.64 -4.89 -0.28
CA THR A 401 3.98 -4.33 -0.06
C THR A 401 3.90 -2.80 -0.02
N TYR A 402 4.47 -2.17 1.02
CA TYR A 402 4.44 -0.71 1.14
C TYR A 402 5.61 -0.09 0.39
N TRP A 403 5.34 0.86 -0.50
CA TRP A 403 6.37 1.46 -1.36
C TRP A 403 6.78 2.88 -0.94
N GLY A 404 6.19 3.43 0.12
CA GLY A 404 6.46 4.80 0.56
C GLY A 404 5.62 5.80 -0.21
N ALA A 405 6.20 6.94 -0.59
CA ALA A 405 5.48 8.06 -1.19
C ALA A 405 6.17 8.60 -2.46
N GLY A 406 5.40 9.27 -3.31
CA GLY A 406 5.87 9.91 -4.53
C GLY A 406 5.74 9.05 -5.80
N PRO A 407 6.13 9.60 -6.96
CA PRO A 407 5.80 9.02 -8.28
C PRO A 407 6.34 7.60 -8.50
N VAL A 408 7.53 7.33 -7.97
CA VAL A 408 8.14 6.01 -8.02
C VAL A 408 7.31 4.99 -7.22
N ALA A 409 6.94 5.33 -5.99
CA ALA A 409 6.14 4.46 -5.14
C ALA A 409 4.77 4.20 -5.77
N GLU A 410 4.14 5.23 -6.33
CA GLU A 410 2.88 5.13 -7.07
C GLU A 410 2.99 4.19 -8.28
N ALA A 411 4.03 4.36 -9.11
CA ALA A 411 4.24 3.53 -10.30
C ALA A 411 4.48 2.06 -9.91
N THR A 412 5.33 1.81 -8.92
CA THR A 412 5.63 0.45 -8.46
C THR A 412 4.41 -0.20 -7.83
N ALA A 413 3.73 0.47 -6.89
CA ALA A 413 2.56 -0.04 -6.20
C ALA A 413 1.38 -0.27 -7.15
N GLY A 414 1.07 0.70 -8.01
CA GLY A 414 -0.06 0.64 -8.93
C GLY A 414 0.07 -0.46 -10.00
N GLY A 415 1.31 -0.85 -10.33
CA GLY A 415 1.62 -1.97 -11.21
C GLY A 415 1.88 -3.29 -10.49
N MET A 416 1.83 -3.35 -9.15
CA MET A 416 2.26 -4.50 -8.37
C MET A 416 1.22 -5.63 -8.39
N ALA A 417 1.62 -6.75 -8.98
CA ALA A 417 0.91 -8.02 -8.92
C ALA A 417 1.95 -9.14 -9.09
N ALA A 418 2.51 -9.61 -7.99
CA ALA A 418 3.56 -10.61 -7.97
C ALA A 418 3.05 -11.95 -7.40
N ARG A 419 3.50 -13.05 -7.98
CA ARG A 419 3.18 -14.42 -7.54
C ARG A 419 4.46 -15.15 -7.17
N GLY A 420 4.36 -16.04 -6.18
CA GLY A 420 5.49 -16.87 -5.80
C GLY A 420 5.25 -17.63 -4.51
N THR A 421 6.22 -17.60 -3.62
CA THR A 421 6.19 -18.30 -2.35
C THR A 421 6.58 -17.38 -1.19
N ALA A 422 5.88 -17.51 -0.07
CA ALA A 422 6.18 -16.76 1.15
C ALA A 422 6.67 -17.70 2.25
N PHE A 423 7.66 -17.22 3.00
CA PHE A 423 8.16 -17.88 4.20
C PHE A 423 8.09 -16.89 5.36
N LEU A 424 7.39 -17.25 6.43
CA LEU A 424 7.41 -16.48 7.68
C LEU A 424 8.69 -16.80 8.42
N LEU A 425 9.34 -15.79 9.01
CA LEU A 425 10.50 -15.98 9.86
C LEU A 425 10.02 -15.91 11.31
N LEU A 426 9.92 -17.07 11.95
CA LEU A 426 9.48 -17.18 13.34
C LEU A 426 10.69 -17.29 14.26
N PRO A 427 10.60 -16.84 15.54
CA PRO A 427 11.68 -17.04 16.49
C PRO A 427 12.03 -18.52 16.62
N ARG A 428 13.32 -18.83 16.61
CA ARG A 428 13.83 -20.21 16.66
C ARG A 428 13.25 -20.99 17.84
N GLY A 429 12.81 -22.21 17.58
CA GLY A 429 12.15 -23.08 18.58
C GLY A 429 10.62 -22.97 18.57
N THR A 430 10.06 -22.10 17.73
CA THR A 430 8.62 -21.99 17.53
C THR A 430 8.04 -23.24 16.89
N LEU A 431 8.68 -23.77 15.84
CA LEU A 431 8.25 -25.01 15.18
C LEU A 431 8.23 -26.19 16.15
N ALA A 432 9.30 -26.37 16.93
CA ALA A 432 9.40 -27.47 17.89
C ALA A 432 8.27 -27.42 18.93
N ARG A 433 7.99 -26.22 19.47
CA ARG A 433 6.88 -26.00 20.40
C ARG A 433 5.51 -26.21 19.74
N PHE A 434 5.34 -25.73 18.51
CA PHE A 434 4.08 -25.86 17.78
C PHE A 434 3.78 -27.33 17.52
N GLN A 435 4.77 -28.09 17.06
CA GLN A 435 4.65 -29.53 16.84
C GLN A 435 4.39 -30.29 18.14
N SER A 436 5.09 -29.99 19.24
CA SER A 436 4.87 -30.66 20.53
C SER A 436 3.46 -30.42 21.09
N THR A 437 2.87 -29.25 20.82
CA THR A 437 1.49 -28.93 21.24
C THR A 437 0.46 -29.71 20.43
N SER A 438 0.70 -29.91 19.12
CA SER A 438 -0.19 -30.68 18.25
C SER A 438 -0.21 -32.18 18.57
N PHE A 439 0.90 -32.76 19.06
CA PHE A 439 0.98 -34.17 19.46
C PHE A 439 0.49 -34.44 20.90
N GLY A 440 0.33 -33.41 21.74
CA GLY A 440 -0.13 -33.55 23.13
C GLY A 440 -1.63 -33.84 23.30
N THR A 441 -2.42 -33.74 22.23
CA THR A 441 -3.88 -33.92 22.26
C THR A 441 -4.37 -35.33 21.92
N THR A 442 -3.48 -36.30 21.71
CA THR A 442 -3.84 -37.66 21.20
C THR A 442 -3.39 -38.83 22.08
N VAL A 443 -3.07 -38.62 23.35
CA VAL A 443 -2.86 -39.74 24.29
C VAL A 443 -3.93 -39.72 25.37
N GLY A 444 -5.08 -40.31 25.05
CA GLY A 444 -5.99 -40.82 26.06
C GLY A 444 -5.22 -41.81 26.93
N ALA A 445 -5.19 -41.55 28.23
CA ALA A 445 -4.54 -42.42 29.20
C ALA A 445 -5.10 -43.84 29.09
N PRO A 446 -4.25 -44.89 29.11
CA PRO A 446 -4.74 -46.25 29.21
C PRO A 446 -5.36 -46.43 30.59
N THR A 447 -6.66 -46.70 30.62
CA THR A 447 -7.32 -47.22 31.82
C THR A 447 -6.78 -48.62 32.09
N GLN A 448 -6.18 -48.79 33.26
CA GLN A 448 -5.94 -50.09 33.88
C GLN A 448 -6.41 -50.03 35.34
N PRO A 449 -6.70 -51.19 35.96
CA PRO A 449 -6.52 -52.57 35.45
C PRO A 449 -7.79 -53.24 34.94
#